data_AF-A0A6P0PT61-F1
#
_entry.id   AF-A0A6P0PT61-F1
#
_cell.length_a   1.000
_cell.length_b   1.000
_cell.length_c   1.000
_cell.angle_alpha   90.00
_cell.angle_beta   90.00
_cell.angle_gamma   90.00
#
_symmetry.space_group_name_H-M   'P 1'
#
loop_
_entity.id
_entity.type
_entity.pdbx_description
1 polymer ?
#
loop_
_entity_poly.entity_id
_entity_poly.type
_entity_poly.pdbx_seq_one_letter_code
_entity_poly.pdbx_strand_id
1 'polypeptide(L)'
;MAMPDNTSDAQLDFLKQVLQATANSRGNKQVIYRLLAANTDKLNQKLAELWRVWATIQLAEAEADEAKYLAAGIVNFSTVIQQFPLGDQASNIEIAITGYEVALTVFTRQAFPQQWAMTQNNLGIAYSERITGQKAQNLEIAIPCYQSALEVYTREAFPKQWAMTQNNLGSAYLKRITGQKAQNLENAIACLQLALKVRTREAFPQQWAMTQNNLGIAYCNRIRGQKAQNLEDAIACYKSALEVSTREAFPIDWAMTQNNLGIAYCNRIKGKKAQNLEDAIACYKSALEVRTREAFPEQWAMTQNNLGLAYKNRITGQ
;
A
#
# COMPACT_ATOMS: atom_id res chain seq x y z
N MET A 1 5.47 -13.35 -45.86
CA MET A 1 4.28 -12.55 -45.51
C MET A 1 3.79 -13.08 -44.17
N ALA A 2 4.16 -12.44 -43.06
CA ALA A 2 3.69 -12.86 -41.75
C ALA A 2 2.19 -12.51 -41.65
N MET A 3 1.36 -13.45 -41.19
CA MET A 3 -0.06 -13.17 -40.93
C MET A 3 -0.15 -12.04 -39.89
N PRO A 4 -1.06 -11.07 -40.04
CA PRO A 4 -1.25 -10.03 -39.03
C PRO A 4 -1.59 -10.70 -37.69
N ASP A 5 -0.87 -10.31 -36.62
CA ASP A 5 -1.09 -10.83 -35.28
C ASP A 5 -2.39 -10.24 -34.72
N ASN A 6 -3.51 -10.84 -35.12
CA ASN A 6 -4.89 -10.47 -34.81
C ASN A 6 -5.14 -10.32 -33.30
N THR A 7 -4.30 -10.94 -32.47
CA THR A 7 -4.34 -10.84 -31.00
C THR A 7 -3.83 -9.49 -30.50
N SER A 8 -2.78 -8.95 -31.12
CA SER A 8 -2.20 -7.65 -30.77
C SER A 8 -3.15 -6.51 -31.13
N ASP A 9 -3.83 -6.61 -32.28
CA ASP A 9 -4.84 -5.64 -32.71
C ASP A 9 -6.03 -5.60 -31.74
N ALA A 10 -6.54 -6.77 -31.34
CA ALA A 10 -7.64 -6.86 -30.38
C ALA A 10 -7.28 -6.32 -28.98
N GLN A 11 -6.03 -6.50 -28.53
CA GLN A 11 -5.55 -5.92 -27.27
C GLN A 11 -5.43 -4.40 -27.38
N LEU A 12 -4.94 -3.88 -28.50
CA LEU A 12 -4.81 -2.44 -28.72
C LEU A 12 -6.18 -1.74 -28.81
N ASP A 13 -7.15 -2.35 -29.47
CA ASP A 13 -8.52 -1.83 -29.53
C ASP A 13 -9.18 -1.82 -28.15
N PHE A 14 -8.92 -2.85 -27.34
CA PHE A 14 -9.33 -2.87 -25.94
C PHE A 14 -8.70 -1.72 -25.13
N LEU A 15 -7.40 -1.44 -25.31
CA LEU A 15 -6.73 -0.31 -24.66
C LEU A 15 -7.40 1.04 -25.00
N LYS A 16 -7.66 1.27 -26.28
CA LYS A 16 -8.33 2.50 -26.75
C LYS A 16 -9.74 2.60 -26.15
N GLN A 17 -10.49 1.51 -26.13
CA GLN A 17 -11.83 1.47 -25.54
C GLN A 17 -11.80 1.82 -24.03
N VAL A 18 -10.82 1.29 -23.31
CA VAL A 18 -10.63 1.56 -21.88
C VAL A 18 -10.24 3.02 -21.62
N LEU A 19 -9.33 3.59 -22.40
CA LEU A 19 -8.95 4.99 -22.28
C LEU A 19 -10.13 5.92 -22.62
N GLN A 20 -10.89 5.61 -23.67
CA GLN A 20 -12.10 6.35 -24.02
C GLN A 20 -13.17 6.26 -22.91
N ALA A 21 -13.40 5.07 -22.34
CA ALA A 21 -14.32 4.89 -21.24
C ALA A 21 -13.86 5.66 -19.99
N THR A 22 -12.55 5.66 -19.72
CA THR A 22 -11.95 6.42 -18.62
C THR A 22 -12.16 7.93 -18.82
N ALA A 23 -11.93 8.45 -20.03
CA ALA A 23 -12.15 9.85 -20.37
C ALA A 23 -13.64 10.24 -20.27
N ASN A 24 -14.53 9.49 -20.92
CA ASN A 24 -15.97 9.77 -20.96
C ASN A 24 -16.62 9.75 -19.57
N SER A 25 -16.17 8.82 -18.73
CA SER A 25 -16.70 8.66 -17.38
C SER A 25 -15.98 9.52 -16.33
N ARG A 26 -15.00 10.34 -16.74
CA ARG A 26 -14.12 11.12 -15.86
C ARG A 26 -13.47 10.25 -14.77
N GLY A 27 -13.03 9.05 -15.14
CA GLY A 27 -12.39 8.11 -14.25
C GLY A 27 -13.33 7.36 -13.30
N ASN A 28 -14.62 7.22 -13.65
CA ASN A 28 -15.56 6.47 -12.81
C ASN A 28 -15.15 5.00 -12.72
N LYS A 29 -14.68 4.59 -11.53
CA LYS A 29 -14.19 3.24 -11.26
C LYS A 29 -15.18 2.16 -11.64
N GLN A 30 -16.49 2.35 -11.40
CA GLN A 30 -17.51 1.33 -11.67
C GLN A 30 -17.66 1.06 -13.17
N VAL A 31 -17.59 2.10 -14.01
CA VAL A 31 -17.67 1.97 -15.47
C VAL A 31 -16.47 1.19 -15.99
N ILE A 32 -15.27 1.57 -15.54
CA ILE A 32 -14.03 0.92 -15.95
C ILE A 32 -13.97 -0.52 -15.44
N TYR A 33 -14.35 -0.79 -14.18
CA TYR A 33 -14.36 -2.13 -13.61
C TYR A 33 -15.28 -3.09 -14.37
N ARG A 34 -16.45 -2.64 -14.84
CA ARG A 34 -17.33 -3.48 -15.68
C ARG A 34 -16.65 -3.88 -16.99
N LEU A 35 -15.96 -2.92 -17.62
CA LEU A 35 -15.24 -3.18 -18.87
C LEU A 35 -14.06 -4.13 -18.65
N LEU A 36 -13.30 -3.92 -17.57
CA LEU A 36 -12.17 -4.80 -17.19
C LEU A 36 -12.64 -6.21 -16.84
N ALA A 37 -13.73 -6.34 -16.08
CA ALA A 37 -14.30 -7.64 -15.69
C ALA A 37 -14.76 -8.46 -16.89
N ALA A 38 -15.23 -7.80 -17.95
CA ALA A 38 -15.62 -8.46 -19.19
C ALA A 38 -14.43 -8.87 -20.08
N ASN A 39 -13.20 -8.47 -19.74
CA ASN A 39 -12.00 -8.64 -20.58
C ASN A 39 -10.77 -9.07 -19.75
N THR A 40 -10.97 -9.84 -18.68
CA THR A 40 -9.87 -10.26 -17.79
C THR A 40 -8.82 -11.10 -18.50
N ASP A 41 -9.19 -11.81 -19.57
CA ASP A 41 -8.29 -12.55 -20.45
C ASP A 41 -7.24 -11.65 -21.14
N LYS A 42 -7.59 -10.38 -21.37
CA LYS A 42 -6.71 -9.39 -22.00
C LYS A 42 -5.78 -8.70 -21.00
N LEU A 43 -6.05 -8.79 -19.69
CA LEU A 43 -5.26 -8.18 -18.62
C LEU A 43 -4.04 -9.04 -18.28
N ASN A 44 -3.05 -9.01 -19.17
CA ASN A 44 -1.87 -9.85 -19.10
C ASN A 44 -0.59 -9.07 -19.43
N GLN A 45 0.58 -9.70 -19.30
CA GLN A 45 1.88 -9.08 -19.57
C GLN A 45 1.98 -8.50 -21.00
N LYS A 46 1.43 -9.18 -22.02
CA LYS A 46 1.45 -8.69 -23.41
C LYS A 46 0.72 -7.34 -23.52
N LEU A 47 -0.35 -7.15 -22.76
CA LEU A 47 -1.05 -5.86 -22.71
C LEU A 47 -0.16 -4.75 -22.16
N ALA A 48 0.64 -5.01 -21.12
CA ALA A 48 1.58 -4.04 -20.57
C ALA A 48 2.68 -3.67 -21.59
N GLU A 49 3.20 -4.65 -22.34
CA GLU A 49 4.20 -4.43 -23.39
C GLU A 49 3.63 -3.57 -24.53
N LEU A 50 2.44 -3.91 -25.04
CA LEU A 50 1.75 -3.14 -26.07
C LEU A 50 1.38 -1.74 -25.57
N TRP A 51 0.91 -1.62 -24.32
CA TRP A 51 0.63 -0.33 -23.69
C TRP A 51 1.86 0.57 -23.73
N ARG A 52 3.03 0.04 -23.33
CA ARG A 52 4.29 0.80 -23.30
C ARG A 52 4.63 1.36 -24.67
N VAL A 53 4.62 0.52 -25.70
CA VAL A 53 4.98 0.92 -27.07
C VAL A 53 3.99 1.96 -27.58
N TRP A 54 2.69 1.67 -27.50
CA TRP A 54 1.66 2.56 -28.02
C TRP A 54 1.66 3.91 -27.29
N ALA A 55 1.64 3.92 -25.96
CA ALA A 55 1.59 5.16 -25.19
C ALA A 55 2.83 6.02 -25.41
N THR A 56 4.02 5.42 -25.50
CA THR A 56 5.26 6.16 -25.76
C THR A 56 5.21 6.87 -27.12
N ILE A 57 4.77 6.17 -28.18
CA ILE A 57 4.64 6.76 -29.52
C ILE A 57 3.61 7.89 -29.51
N GLN A 58 2.41 7.62 -28.99
CA GLN A 58 1.34 8.63 -29.00
C GLN A 58 1.67 9.87 -28.18
N LEU A 59 2.33 9.73 -27.02
CA LEU A 59 2.75 10.88 -26.21
C LEU A 59 3.88 11.68 -26.86
N ALA A 60 4.73 11.04 -27.67
CA ALA A 60 5.84 11.71 -28.38
C ALA A 60 5.37 12.45 -29.64
N GLU A 61 4.34 11.95 -30.31
CA GLU A 61 3.78 12.54 -31.53
C GLU A 61 2.70 13.60 -31.24
N ALA A 62 2.08 13.57 -30.06
CA ALA A 62 1.02 14.49 -29.68
C ALA A 62 1.54 15.90 -29.37
N GLU A 63 0.74 16.90 -29.74
CA GLU A 63 0.94 18.29 -29.30
C GLU A 63 0.86 18.40 -27.77
N ALA A 64 1.48 19.43 -27.19
CA ALA A 64 1.68 19.52 -25.73
C ALA A 64 0.39 19.38 -24.90
N ASP A 65 -0.71 20.01 -25.32
CA ASP A 65 -2.00 19.89 -24.63
C ASP A 65 -2.61 18.50 -24.78
N GLU A 66 -2.55 17.90 -25.97
CA GLU A 66 -3.04 16.55 -26.24
C GLU A 66 -2.25 15.51 -25.44
N ALA A 67 -0.92 15.62 -25.43
CA ALA A 67 -0.02 14.76 -24.65
C ALA A 67 -0.36 14.83 -23.16
N LYS A 68 -0.64 16.02 -22.63
CA LYS A 68 -1.08 16.23 -21.24
C LYS A 68 -2.43 15.55 -20.96
N TYR A 69 -3.42 15.70 -21.83
CA TYR A 69 -4.73 15.07 -21.66
C TYR A 69 -4.63 13.54 -21.73
N LEU A 70 -3.85 13.01 -22.68
CA LEU A 70 -3.61 11.58 -22.82
C LEU A 70 -2.87 11.02 -21.60
N ALA A 71 -1.80 11.67 -21.13
CA ALA A 71 -1.08 11.29 -19.92
C ALA A 71 -2.00 11.25 -18.69
N ALA A 72 -2.92 12.21 -18.55
CA ALA A 72 -3.90 12.20 -17.47
C ALA A 72 -4.86 11.00 -17.56
N GLY A 73 -5.32 10.66 -18.77
CA GLY A 73 -6.14 9.48 -19.03
C GLY A 73 -5.41 8.17 -18.68
N ILE A 74 -4.13 8.08 -19.06
CA ILE A 74 -3.26 6.95 -18.73
C ILE A 74 -3.11 6.80 -17.21
N VAL A 75 -2.78 7.88 -16.49
CA VAL A 75 -2.63 7.84 -15.01
C VAL A 75 -3.93 7.40 -14.33
N ASN A 76 -5.08 7.95 -14.76
CA ASN A 76 -6.37 7.58 -14.22
C ASN A 76 -6.66 6.09 -14.42
N PHE A 77 -6.41 5.57 -15.62
CA PHE A 77 -6.56 4.15 -15.88
C PHE A 77 -5.61 3.31 -15.03
N SER A 78 -4.32 3.66 -14.98
CA SER A 78 -3.31 2.98 -14.15
C SER A 78 -3.73 2.89 -12.68
N THR A 79 -4.30 3.97 -12.13
CA THR A 79 -4.83 3.97 -10.76
C THR A 79 -6.02 3.06 -10.57
N VAL A 80 -6.87 2.92 -11.59
CA VAL A 80 -8.04 2.04 -11.54
C VAL A 80 -7.63 0.57 -11.67
N ILE A 81 -6.80 0.21 -12.66
CA ILE A 81 -6.38 -1.17 -12.90
C ILE A 81 -5.52 -1.72 -11.76
N GLN A 82 -4.68 -0.89 -11.12
CA GLN A 82 -3.90 -1.29 -9.95
C GLN A 82 -4.78 -1.84 -8.81
N GLN A 83 -5.96 -1.23 -8.62
CA GLN A 83 -6.91 -1.58 -7.55
C GLN A 83 -7.96 -2.60 -7.99
N PHE A 84 -7.92 -3.04 -9.26
CA PHE A 84 -8.93 -3.92 -9.80
C PHE A 84 -8.75 -5.36 -9.27
N PRO A 85 -9.75 -5.94 -8.58
CA PRO A 85 -9.55 -7.18 -7.82
C PRO A 85 -9.70 -8.47 -8.66
N LEU A 86 -10.11 -8.37 -9.92
CA LEU A 86 -10.34 -9.54 -10.79
C LEU A 86 -9.21 -9.70 -11.81
N GLY A 87 -9.05 -10.92 -12.31
CA GLY A 87 -7.97 -11.29 -13.22
C GLY A 87 -6.67 -11.57 -12.47
N ASP A 88 -5.56 -11.55 -13.21
CA ASP A 88 -4.23 -11.72 -12.61
C ASP A 88 -3.73 -10.41 -11.99
N GLN A 89 -3.70 -10.35 -10.66
CA GLN A 89 -3.28 -9.16 -9.93
C GLN A 89 -1.84 -8.75 -10.25
N ALA A 90 -0.96 -9.71 -10.56
CA ALA A 90 0.41 -9.41 -10.94
C ALA A 90 0.44 -8.60 -12.25
N SER A 91 -0.27 -9.06 -13.28
CA SER A 91 -0.43 -8.34 -14.55
C SER A 91 -1.09 -6.97 -14.38
N ASN A 92 -2.13 -6.85 -13.56
CA ASN A 92 -2.80 -5.57 -13.28
C ASN A 92 -1.80 -4.52 -12.75
N ILE A 93 -0.89 -4.93 -11.86
CA ILE A 93 0.14 -4.04 -11.32
C ILE A 93 1.19 -3.69 -12.38
N GLU A 94 1.63 -4.62 -13.23
CA GLU A 94 2.59 -4.32 -14.31
C GLU A 94 2.01 -3.34 -15.35
N ILE A 95 0.71 -3.46 -15.67
CA ILE A 95 0.00 -2.52 -16.54
C ILE A 95 -0.03 -1.13 -15.90
N ALA A 96 -0.36 -1.05 -14.60
CA ALA A 96 -0.38 0.22 -13.87
C ALA A 96 1.00 0.89 -13.86
N ILE A 97 2.05 0.14 -13.49
CA ILE A 97 3.45 0.60 -13.49
C ILE A 97 3.82 1.17 -14.85
N THR A 98 3.55 0.42 -15.92
CA THR A 98 3.85 0.87 -17.29
C THR A 98 3.16 2.19 -17.59
N GLY A 99 1.87 2.33 -17.28
CA GLY A 99 1.14 3.58 -17.53
C GLY A 99 1.67 4.76 -16.71
N TYR A 100 2.08 4.55 -15.46
CA TYR A 100 2.71 5.60 -14.65
C TYR A 100 4.08 6.01 -15.22
N GLU A 101 4.92 5.05 -15.59
CA GLU A 101 6.24 5.32 -16.18
C GLU A 101 6.14 6.14 -17.46
N VAL A 102 5.24 5.77 -18.38
CA VAL A 102 5.06 6.53 -19.64
C VAL A 102 4.43 7.91 -19.38
N ALA A 103 3.51 8.03 -18.42
CA ALA A 103 2.94 9.34 -18.09
C ALA A 103 3.96 10.31 -17.46
N LEU A 104 4.99 9.79 -16.77
CA LEU A 104 6.08 10.58 -16.21
C LEU A 104 7.04 11.15 -17.25
N THR A 105 6.96 10.74 -18.53
CA THR A 105 7.69 11.42 -19.62
C THR A 105 7.06 12.77 -19.96
N VAL A 106 5.76 12.92 -19.74
CA VAL A 106 5.01 14.18 -19.94
C VAL A 106 4.89 14.97 -18.65
N PHE A 107 4.43 14.32 -17.57
CA PHE A 107 4.35 14.95 -16.27
C PHE A 107 5.73 15.02 -15.64
N THR A 108 6.45 16.11 -15.86
CA THR A 108 7.72 16.40 -15.20
C THR A 108 7.52 17.30 -13.99
N ARG A 109 8.47 17.31 -13.04
CA ARG A 109 8.43 18.21 -11.89
C ARG A 109 8.32 19.68 -12.28
N GLN A 110 8.98 20.09 -13.37
CA GLN A 110 9.01 21.49 -13.82
C GLN A 110 7.70 21.91 -14.49
N ALA A 111 7.18 21.09 -15.41
CA ALA A 111 5.99 21.45 -16.18
C ALA A 111 4.68 21.18 -15.43
N PHE A 112 4.62 20.08 -14.69
CA PHE A 112 3.39 19.60 -14.03
C PHE A 112 3.69 19.06 -12.63
N PRO A 113 4.17 19.91 -11.70
CA PRO A 113 4.67 19.46 -10.39
C PRO A 113 3.67 18.61 -9.62
N GLN A 114 2.38 18.98 -9.61
CA GLN A 114 1.35 18.27 -8.87
C GLN A 114 1.04 16.90 -9.48
N GLN A 115 0.85 16.83 -10.81
CA GLN A 115 0.60 15.59 -11.53
C GLN A 115 1.80 14.65 -11.43
N TRP A 116 3.02 15.19 -11.57
CA TRP A 116 4.26 14.42 -11.39
C TRP A 116 4.33 13.83 -9.98
N ALA A 117 4.10 14.61 -8.93
CA ALA A 117 4.13 14.11 -7.55
C ALA A 117 3.03 13.07 -7.26
N MET A 118 1.83 13.26 -7.82
CA MET A 118 0.76 12.27 -7.74
C MET A 118 1.16 10.95 -8.41
N THR A 119 1.65 11.02 -9.64
CA THR A 119 2.07 9.84 -10.40
C THR A 119 3.26 9.14 -9.74
N GLN A 120 4.24 9.89 -9.22
CA GLN A 120 5.34 9.35 -8.44
C GLN A 120 4.84 8.62 -7.18
N ASN A 121 3.94 9.21 -6.40
CA ASN A 121 3.37 8.54 -5.25
C ASN A 121 2.65 7.23 -5.65
N ASN A 122 1.87 7.25 -6.72
CA ASN A 122 1.12 6.08 -7.19
C ASN A 122 2.04 4.98 -7.74
N LEU A 123 3.10 5.36 -8.46
CA LEU A 123 4.15 4.45 -8.90
C LEU A 123 4.88 3.82 -7.71
N GLY A 124 5.16 4.60 -6.67
CA GLY A 124 5.70 4.10 -5.40
C GLY A 124 4.81 3.05 -4.75
N ILE A 125 3.49 3.27 -4.75
CA ILE A 125 2.52 2.27 -4.25
C ILE A 125 2.60 1.00 -5.09
N ALA A 126 2.55 1.14 -6.42
CA ALA A 126 2.56 0.01 -7.34
C ALA A 126 3.81 -0.85 -7.19
N TYR A 127 5.01 -0.25 -7.09
CA TYR A 127 6.23 -1.00 -6.80
C TYR A 127 6.23 -1.62 -5.40
N SER A 128 5.70 -0.94 -4.39
CA SER A 128 5.67 -1.49 -3.03
C SER A 128 4.74 -2.71 -2.88
N GLU A 129 3.76 -2.84 -3.77
CA GLU A 129 2.78 -3.92 -3.84
C GLU A 129 3.07 -4.94 -4.95
N ARG A 130 4.08 -4.68 -5.79
CA ARG A 130 4.44 -5.49 -6.95
C ARG A 130 4.75 -6.92 -6.55
N ILE A 131 4.01 -7.85 -7.17
CA ILE A 131 4.08 -9.30 -6.92
C ILE A 131 5.26 -9.92 -7.67
N THR A 132 5.56 -9.43 -8.87
CA THR A 132 6.65 -9.94 -9.70
C THR A 132 8.00 -9.32 -9.33
N GLY A 133 9.09 -9.95 -9.78
CA GLY A 133 10.46 -9.48 -9.54
C GLY A 133 10.91 -9.68 -8.09
N GLN A 134 12.10 -9.15 -7.77
CA GLN A 134 12.66 -9.27 -6.42
C GLN A 134 12.07 -8.19 -5.50
N LYS A 135 11.40 -8.61 -4.43
CA LYS A 135 10.80 -7.71 -3.43
C LYS A 135 11.76 -6.64 -2.91
N ALA A 136 13.04 -6.99 -2.72
CA ALA A 136 14.07 -6.04 -2.31
C ALA A 136 14.26 -4.92 -3.34
N GLN A 137 14.38 -5.25 -4.62
CA GLN A 137 14.55 -4.29 -5.71
C GLN A 137 13.29 -3.42 -5.89
N ASN A 138 12.11 -4.02 -5.82
CA ASN A 138 10.84 -3.29 -5.92
C ASN A 138 10.76 -2.18 -4.84
N LEU A 139 11.19 -2.46 -3.61
CA LEU A 139 11.23 -1.45 -2.53
C LEU A 139 12.29 -0.37 -2.74
N GLU A 140 13.43 -0.70 -3.36
CA GLU A 140 14.44 0.29 -3.74
C GLU A 140 13.98 1.23 -4.85
N ILE A 141 12.98 0.85 -5.64
CA ILE A 141 12.34 1.74 -6.62
C ILE A 141 11.21 2.55 -5.96
N ALA A 142 10.40 1.91 -5.11
CA ALA A 142 9.27 2.57 -4.45
C ALA A 142 9.69 3.76 -3.56
N ILE A 143 10.77 3.60 -2.80
CA ILE A 143 11.24 4.62 -1.84
C ILE A 143 11.60 5.95 -2.54
N PRO A 144 12.45 5.97 -3.59
CA PRO A 144 12.71 7.18 -4.37
C PRO A 144 11.46 7.82 -4.98
N CYS A 145 10.47 7.03 -5.42
CA CYS A 145 9.21 7.57 -5.93
C CYS A 145 8.45 8.37 -4.86
N TYR A 146 8.35 7.85 -3.63
CA TYR A 146 7.74 8.60 -2.52
C TYR A 146 8.56 9.83 -2.14
N GLN A 147 9.89 9.73 -2.10
CA GLN A 147 10.77 10.86 -1.82
C GLN A 147 10.58 11.97 -2.87
N SER A 148 10.53 11.60 -4.15
CA SER A 148 10.27 12.51 -5.28
C SER A 148 8.93 13.23 -5.10
N ALA A 149 7.86 12.50 -4.77
CA ALA A 149 6.55 13.10 -4.52
C ALA A 149 6.58 14.12 -3.36
N LEU A 150 7.37 13.87 -2.31
CA LEU A 150 7.56 14.78 -1.16
C LEU A 150 8.36 16.05 -1.50
N GLU A 151 9.01 16.13 -2.67
CA GLU A 151 9.64 17.37 -3.14
C GLU A 151 8.62 18.44 -3.58
N VAL A 152 7.37 18.02 -3.84
CA VAL A 152 6.25 18.90 -4.22
C VAL A 152 5.19 18.91 -3.14
N TYR A 153 4.81 17.72 -2.65
CA TYR A 153 3.90 17.63 -1.52
C TYR A 153 4.62 18.05 -0.25
N THR A 154 4.43 19.30 0.16
CA THR A 154 4.85 19.79 1.46
C THR A 154 3.67 19.79 2.44
N ARG A 155 3.96 19.86 3.73
CA ARG A 155 2.93 19.92 4.77
C ARG A 155 2.05 21.16 4.61
N GLU A 156 2.62 22.27 4.17
CA GLU A 156 1.96 23.57 4.07
C GLU A 156 1.07 23.66 2.83
N ALA A 157 1.58 23.23 1.66
CA ALA A 157 0.86 23.35 0.40
C ALA A 157 -0.12 22.17 0.15
N PHE A 158 0.25 20.96 0.56
CA PHE A 158 -0.51 19.73 0.29
C PHE A 158 -0.57 18.82 1.53
N PRO A 159 -1.13 19.29 2.66
CA PRO A 159 -1.06 18.57 3.95
C PRO A 159 -1.56 17.13 3.85
N LYS A 160 -2.67 16.89 3.14
CA LYS A 160 -3.27 15.56 2.99
C LYS A 160 -2.39 14.61 2.20
N GLN A 161 -1.91 15.05 1.04
CA GLN A 161 -1.04 14.26 0.16
C GLN A 161 0.31 14.01 0.81
N TRP A 162 0.90 15.04 1.43
CA TRP A 162 2.15 14.92 2.18
C TRP A 162 2.04 13.86 3.28
N ALA A 163 1.00 13.91 4.12
CA ALA A 163 0.83 12.93 5.19
C ALA A 163 0.58 11.51 4.67
N MET A 164 -0.11 11.38 3.53
CA MET A 164 -0.28 10.09 2.85
C MET A 164 1.03 9.53 2.34
N THR A 165 1.81 10.34 1.61
CA THR A 165 3.10 9.91 1.07
C THR A 165 4.10 9.61 2.19
N GLN A 166 4.10 10.38 3.29
CA GLN A 166 4.89 10.08 4.48
C GLN A 166 4.52 8.73 5.10
N ASN A 167 3.23 8.41 5.23
CA ASN A 167 2.81 7.10 5.71
C ASN A 167 3.25 5.96 4.78
N ASN A 168 3.15 6.16 3.46
CA ASN A 168 3.54 5.16 2.47
C ASN A 168 5.06 4.92 2.48
N LEU A 169 5.84 6.00 2.56
CA LEU A 169 7.29 5.94 2.72
C LEU A 169 7.68 5.23 4.03
N GLY A 170 6.99 5.54 5.13
CA GLY A 170 7.18 4.85 6.41
C GLY A 170 6.91 3.35 6.31
N SER A 171 5.81 2.95 5.66
CA SER A 171 5.50 1.54 5.39
C SER A 171 6.54 0.88 4.47
N ALA A 172 7.08 1.59 3.48
CA ALA A 172 8.13 1.06 2.61
C ALA A 172 9.41 0.78 3.40
N TYR A 173 9.81 1.70 4.29
CA TYR A 173 10.96 1.48 5.19
C TYR A 173 10.75 0.31 6.16
N LEU A 174 9.54 0.09 6.68
CA LEU A 174 9.24 -1.10 7.50
C LEU A 174 9.47 -2.41 6.75
N LYS A 175 9.14 -2.43 5.45
CA LYS A 175 9.24 -3.61 4.58
C LYS A 175 10.63 -3.75 3.94
N ARG A 176 11.46 -2.71 3.95
CA ARG A 176 12.76 -2.66 3.26
C ARG A 176 13.72 -3.72 3.77
N ILE A 177 14.21 -4.54 2.83
CA ILE A 177 15.06 -5.71 3.10
C ILE A 177 16.55 -5.31 3.14
N THR A 178 16.95 -4.34 2.32
CA THR A 178 18.33 -3.89 2.17
C THR A 178 18.68 -2.79 3.17
N GLY A 179 19.98 -2.49 3.30
CA GLY A 179 20.49 -1.48 4.22
C GLY A 179 20.44 -1.93 5.69
N GLN A 180 20.72 -0.99 6.60
CA GLN A 180 20.73 -1.31 8.02
C GLN A 180 19.31 -1.33 8.58
N LYS A 181 18.85 -2.50 9.05
CA LYS A 181 17.51 -2.70 9.64
C LYS A 181 17.19 -1.66 10.72
N ALA A 182 18.14 -1.34 11.60
CA ALA A 182 17.95 -0.34 12.64
C ALA A 182 17.65 1.05 12.06
N GLN A 183 18.36 1.47 11.00
CA GLN A 183 18.12 2.76 10.35
C GLN A 183 16.80 2.78 9.58
N ASN A 184 16.44 1.69 8.91
CA ASN A 184 15.15 1.57 8.23
C ASN A 184 13.99 1.78 9.22
N LEU A 185 14.09 1.20 10.43
CA LEU A 185 13.08 1.37 11.48
C LEU A 185 13.01 2.82 12.00
N GLU A 186 14.14 3.51 12.20
CA GLU A 186 14.12 4.92 12.58
C GLU A 186 13.53 5.81 11.48
N ASN A 187 13.85 5.55 10.21
CA ASN A 187 13.27 6.27 9.08
C ASN A 187 11.76 6.04 9.01
N ALA A 188 11.29 4.81 9.23
CA ALA A 188 9.87 4.50 9.29
C ALA A 188 9.16 5.27 10.41
N ILE A 189 9.71 5.26 11.63
CA ILE A 189 9.17 6.00 12.77
C ILE A 189 9.08 7.49 12.44
N ALA A 190 10.15 8.08 11.90
CA ALA A 190 10.18 9.50 11.54
C ALA A 190 9.08 9.86 10.53
N CYS A 191 8.94 9.09 9.45
CA CYS A 191 7.91 9.34 8.43
C CYS A 191 6.48 9.19 8.99
N LEU A 192 6.24 8.16 9.82
CA LEU A 192 4.93 7.91 10.42
C LEU A 192 4.55 9.00 11.43
N GLN A 193 5.50 9.46 12.25
CA GLN A 193 5.30 10.61 13.15
C GLN A 193 5.01 11.90 12.38
N LEU A 194 5.67 12.12 11.23
CA LEU A 194 5.37 13.24 10.35
C LEU A 194 3.94 13.15 9.81
N ALA A 195 3.50 11.97 9.35
CA ALA A 195 2.13 11.76 8.87
C ALA A 195 1.07 12.08 9.95
N LEU A 196 1.32 11.71 11.21
CA LEU A 196 0.43 11.99 12.35
C LEU A 196 0.31 13.48 12.70
N LYS A 197 1.18 14.36 12.17
CA LYS A 197 1.02 15.82 12.34
C LYS A 197 -0.18 16.38 11.56
N VAL A 198 -0.69 15.65 10.57
CA VAL A 198 -1.86 16.05 9.78
C VAL A 198 -3.00 15.04 9.95
N ARG A 199 -2.68 13.74 9.94
CA ARG A 199 -3.66 12.69 10.23
C ARG A 199 -3.92 12.69 11.72
N THR A 200 -4.90 13.44 12.19
CA THR A 200 -5.38 13.37 13.58
C THR A 200 -6.62 12.47 13.67
N ARG A 201 -6.97 12.05 14.89
CA ARG A 201 -8.16 11.23 15.14
C ARG A 201 -9.45 11.94 14.68
N GLU A 202 -9.52 13.26 14.82
CA GLU A 202 -10.70 14.06 14.51
C GLU A 202 -10.84 14.32 13.01
N ALA A 203 -9.73 14.67 12.34
CA ALA A 203 -9.77 15.06 10.93
C ALA A 203 -9.74 13.86 9.97
N PHE A 204 -9.01 12.81 10.33
CA PHE A 204 -8.79 11.64 9.47
C PHE A 204 -8.76 10.36 10.31
N PRO A 205 -9.87 9.99 10.99
CA PRO A 205 -9.89 8.92 11.98
C PRO A 205 -9.30 7.60 11.46
N GLN A 206 -9.76 7.15 10.29
CA GLN A 206 -9.31 5.89 9.70
C GLN A 206 -7.81 5.93 9.33
N GLN A 207 -7.37 7.01 8.67
CA GLN A 207 -5.97 7.13 8.25
C GLN A 207 -5.03 7.33 9.45
N TRP A 208 -5.50 8.01 10.50
CA TRP A 208 -4.79 8.13 11.77
C TRP A 208 -4.62 6.75 12.42
N ALA A 209 -5.68 5.95 12.52
CA ALA A 209 -5.61 4.61 13.08
C ALA A 209 -4.65 3.69 12.31
N MET A 210 -4.70 3.72 10.97
CA MET A 210 -3.76 3.00 10.11
C MET A 210 -2.31 3.43 10.36
N THR A 211 -2.05 4.74 10.44
CA THR A 211 -0.71 5.27 10.71
C THR A 211 -0.24 4.91 12.12
N GLN A 212 -1.13 4.91 13.12
CA GLN A 212 -0.84 4.44 14.47
C GLN A 212 -0.48 2.95 14.50
N ASN A 213 -1.22 2.08 13.80
CA ASN A 213 -0.87 0.66 13.70
C ASN A 213 0.52 0.47 13.06
N ASN A 214 0.83 1.18 11.98
CA ASN A 214 2.17 1.13 11.37
C ASN A 214 3.28 1.63 12.32
N LEU A 215 3.01 2.69 13.09
CA LEU A 215 3.94 3.21 14.09
C LEU A 215 4.16 2.21 15.22
N GLY A 216 3.10 1.50 15.64
CA GLY A 216 3.18 0.39 16.58
C GLY A 216 4.07 -0.75 16.07
N ILE A 217 3.94 -1.12 14.79
CA ILE A 217 4.81 -2.12 14.15
C ILE A 217 6.26 -1.66 14.18
N ALA A 218 6.51 -0.38 13.87
CA ALA A 218 7.83 0.21 13.88
C ALA A 218 8.48 0.12 15.27
N TYR A 219 7.76 0.55 16.31
CA TYR A 219 8.24 0.50 17.69
C TYR A 219 8.43 -0.93 18.19
N CYS A 220 7.52 -1.85 17.88
CA CYS A 220 7.63 -3.25 18.30
C CYS A 220 8.91 -3.90 17.75
N ASN A 221 9.30 -3.53 16.52
CA ASN A 221 10.49 -4.03 15.85
C ASN A 221 11.76 -3.20 16.09
N ARG A 222 11.64 -2.01 16.70
CA ARG A 222 12.73 -1.05 16.89
C ARG A 222 13.90 -1.67 17.65
N ILE A 223 15.10 -1.47 17.11
CA ILE A 223 16.36 -2.01 17.63
C ILE A 223 17.05 -1.01 18.58
N ARG A 224 16.99 0.29 18.27
CA ARG A 224 17.60 1.36 19.08
C ARG A 224 16.72 1.70 20.28
N GLY A 225 17.35 2.26 21.31
CA GLY A 225 16.69 2.65 22.55
C GLY A 225 16.40 1.46 23.47
N GLN A 226 15.62 1.72 24.52
CA GLN A 226 15.28 0.70 25.52
C GLN A 226 14.15 -0.19 25.00
N LYS A 227 14.41 -1.49 24.85
CA LYS A 227 13.42 -2.45 24.33
C LYS A 227 12.10 -2.43 25.10
N ALA A 228 12.16 -2.30 26.42
CA ALA A 228 10.97 -2.22 27.27
C ALA A 228 10.10 -1.00 26.93
N GLN A 229 10.72 0.17 26.72
CA GLN A 229 9.97 1.38 26.37
C GLN A 229 9.39 1.30 24.95
N ASN A 230 10.18 0.80 23.99
CA ASN A 230 9.71 0.60 22.61
C ASN A 230 8.45 -0.30 22.57
N LEU A 231 8.36 -1.32 23.43
CA LEU A 231 7.17 -2.18 23.52
C LEU A 231 5.97 -1.46 24.13
N GLU A 232 6.16 -0.60 25.14
CA GLU A 232 5.07 0.23 25.67
C GLU A 232 4.57 1.23 24.63
N ASP A 233 5.49 1.87 23.88
CA ASP A 233 5.13 2.80 22.81
C ASP A 233 4.34 2.08 21.70
N ALA A 234 4.72 0.85 21.36
CA ALA A 234 3.98 0.02 20.41
C ALA A 234 2.57 -0.31 20.91
N ILE A 235 2.43 -0.74 22.17
CA ILE A 235 1.13 -1.03 22.80
C ILE A 235 0.24 0.22 22.80
N ALA A 236 0.79 1.39 23.13
CA ALA A 236 0.05 2.65 23.12
C ALA A 236 -0.46 3.01 21.71
N CYS A 237 0.38 2.82 20.68
CA CYS A 237 -0.01 3.05 19.29
C CYS A 237 -1.14 2.11 18.85
N TYR A 238 -1.03 0.80 19.15
CA TYR A 238 -2.08 -0.16 18.81
C TYR A 238 -3.40 0.11 19.55
N LYS A 239 -3.33 0.46 20.84
CA LYS A 239 -4.52 0.88 21.59
C LYS A 239 -5.18 2.10 20.97
N SER A 240 -4.39 3.10 20.60
CA SER A 240 -4.88 4.30 19.90
C SER A 240 -5.58 3.93 18.58
N ALA A 241 -4.99 3.05 17.77
CA ALA A 241 -5.61 2.57 16.54
C ALA A 241 -6.96 1.84 16.80
N LEU A 242 -7.06 1.04 17.86
CA LEU A 242 -8.29 0.33 18.24
C LEU A 242 -9.41 1.24 18.77
N GLU A 243 -9.14 2.51 19.09
CA GLU A 243 -10.18 3.49 19.43
C GLU A 243 -11.03 3.90 18.22
N VAL A 244 -10.55 3.64 17.00
CA VAL A 244 -11.24 3.95 15.74
C VAL A 244 -11.49 2.68 14.94
N SER A 245 -10.49 1.83 14.79
CA SER A 245 -10.62 0.55 14.11
C SER A 245 -11.34 -0.42 15.02
N THR A 246 -12.68 -0.40 15.02
CA THR A 246 -13.52 -1.37 15.76
C THR A 246 -13.88 -2.56 14.88
N ARG A 247 -14.34 -3.66 15.50
CA ARG A 247 -14.78 -4.85 14.77
C ARG A 247 -15.92 -4.53 13.80
N GLU A 248 -16.82 -3.63 14.18
CA GLU A 248 -18.01 -3.27 13.41
C GLU A 248 -17.69 -2.34 12.24
N ALA A 249 -16.81 -1.35 12.44
CA ALA A 249 -16.50 -0.35 11.41
C ALA A 249 -15.39 -0.81 10.46
N PHE A 250 -14.34 -1.46 10.98
CA PHE A 250 -13.15 -1.85 10.23
C PHE A 250 -12.67 -3.24 10.68
N PRO A 251 -13.44 -4.31 10.44
CA PRO A 251 -13.18 -5.64 11.01
C PRO A 251 -11.77 -6.17 10.70
N ILE A 252 -11.31 -5.97 9.45
CA ILE A 252 -10.00 -6.46 9.00
C ILE A 252 -8.86 -5.71 9.70
N ASP A 253 -8.94 -4.37 9.77
CA ASP A 253 -7.93 -3.54 10.43
C ASP A 253 -7.93 -3.74 11.95
N TRP A 254 -9.11 -3.90 12.56
CA TRP A 254 -9.26 -4.25 13.96
C TRP A 254 -8.58 -5.58 14.27
N ALA A 255 -8.87 -6.64 13.50
CA ALA A 255 -8.27 -7.95 13.73
C ALA A 255 -6.75 -7.96 13.49
N MET A 256 -6.26 -7.19 12.51
CA MET A 256 -4.83 -6.98 12.32
C MET A 256 -4.19 -6.30 13.53
N THR A 257 -4.78 -5.21 14.00
CA THR A 257 -4.27 -4.44 15.13
C THR A 257 -4.32 -5.26 16.42
N GLN A 258 -5.37 -6.06 16.64
CA GLN A 258 -5.47 -6.99 17.76
C GLN A 258 -4.35 -8.03 17.73
N ASN A 259 -4.10 -8.69 16.59
CA ASN A 259 -2.99 -9.64 16.49
C ASN A 259 -1.63 -8.96 16.78
N ASN A 260 -1.42 -7.74 16.29
CA ASN A 260 -0.18 -7.01 16.51
C ASN A 260 -0.01 -6.59 17.99
N LEU A 261 -1.10 -6.18 18.63
CA LEU A 261 -1.15 -5.90 20.06
C LEU A 261 -0.84 -7.16 20.89
N GLY A 262 -1.39 -8.31 20.50
CA GLY A 262 -1.06 -9.60 21.11
C GLY A 262 0.43 -9.94 21.03
N ILE A 263 1.06 -9.69 19.87
CA ILE A 263 2.52 -9.88 19.70
C ILE A 263 3.29 -8.95 20.64
N ALA A 264 2.86 -7.69 20.76
CA ALA A 264 3.51 -6.74 21.66
C ALA A 264 3.39 -7.16 23.13
N TYR A 265 2.22 -7.63 23.56
CA TYR A 265 2.01 -8.16 24.91
C TYR A 265 2.84 -9.42 25.19
N CYS A 266 2.90 -10.38 24.26
CA CYS A 266 3.77 -11.57 24.40
C CYS A 266 5.24 -11.20 24.64
N ASN A 267 5.71 -10.12 24.00
CA ASN A 267 7.09 -9.65 24.10
C ASN A 267 7.31 -8.63 25.23
N ARG A 268 6.24 -8.15 25.89
CA ARG A 268 6.28 -7.06 26.86
C ARG A 268 7.13 -7.43 28.07
N ILE A 269 8.09 -6.55 28.39
CA ILE A 269 9.05 -6.74 29.49
C ILE A 269 8.50 -6.21 30.82
N LYS A 270 7.75 -5.10 30.80
CA LYS A 270 7.16 -4.52 32.01
C LYS A 270 5.91 -5.29 32.45
N GLY A 271 5.60 -5.23 33.74
CA GLY A 271 4.42 -5.89 34.33
C GLY A 271 4.63 -7.37 34.62
N LYS A 272 3.57 -8.06 35.05
CA LYS A 272 3.61 -9.49 35.35
C LYS A 272 3.53 -10.28 34.05
N LYS A 273 4.51 -11.17 33.81
CA LYS A 273 4.56 -12.02 32.61
C LYS A 273 3.28 -12.82 32.38
N ALA A 274 2.68 -13.38 33.44
CA ALA A 274 1.42 -14.11 33.35
C ALA A 274 0.29 -13.22 32.81
N GLN A 275 0.12 -12.00 33.35
CA GLN A 275 -0.91 -11.07 32.87
C GLN A 275 -0.67 -10.66 31.41
N ASN A 276 0.58 -10.37 31.04
CA ASN A 276 0.91 -10.02 29.66
C ASN A 276 0.55 -11.15 28.68
N LEU A 277 0.70 -12.42 29.08
CA LEU A 277 0.31 -13.56 28.25
C LEU A 277 -1.22 -13.71 28.14
N GLU A 278 -1.96 -13.46 29.23
CA GLU A 278 -3.43 -13.43 29.17
C GLU A 278 -3.95 -12.32 28.26
N ASP A 279 -3.38 -11.11 28.37
CA ASP A 279 -3.71 -9.98 27.51
C ASP A 279 -3.43 -10.32 26.04
N ALA A 280 -2.31 -11.00 25.76
CA ALA A 280 -1.98 -11.46 24.42
C ALA A 280 -2.98 -12.50 23.88
N ILE A 281 -3.33 -13.49 24.69
CA ILE A 281 -4.33 -14.52 24.37
C ILE A 281 -5.68 -13.88 24.04
N ALA A 282 -6.13 -12.91 24.84
CA ALA A 282 -7.37 -12.19 24.59
C ALA A 282 -7.34 -11.44 23.26
N CYS A 283 -6.22 -10.78 22.93
CA CYS A 283 -6.04 -10.08 21.66
C CYS A 283 -6.08 -11.06 20.46
N TYR A 284 -5.38 -12.20 20.54
CA TYR A 284 -5.41 -13.19 19.46
C TYR A 284 -6.79 -13.81 19.26
N LYS A 285 -7.50 -14.12 20.36
CA LYS A 285 -8.90 -14.59 20.28
C LYS A 285 -9.80 -13.57 19.60
N SER A 286 -9.67 -12.30 19.96
CA SER A 286 -10.39 -11.19 19.31
C SER A 286 -10.09 -11.16 17.81
N ALA A 287 -8.81 -11.23 17.41
CA ALA A 287 -8.42 -11.25 16.00
C ALA A 287 -9.01 -12.44 15.21
N LEU A 288 -9.16 -13.60 15.85
CA LEU A 288 -9.73 -14.81 15.26
C LEU A 288 -11.25 -14.76 15.06
N GLU A 289 -11.95 -13.78 15.65
CA GLU A 289 -13.38 -13.56 15.37
C GLU A 289 -13.61 -13.11 13.91
N VAL A 290 -12.62 -12.44 13.31
CA VAL A 290 -12.67 -11.97 11.92
C VAL A 290 -11.78 -12.80 11.01
N ARG A 291 -10.56 -13.13 11.46
CA ARG A 291 -9.64 -13.97 10.70
C ARG A 291 -10.07 -15.42 10.82
N THR A 292 -11.00 -15.86 9.99
CA THR A 292 -11.43 -17.26 9.92
C THR A 292 -10.60 -18.04 8.90
N ARG A 293 -10.63 -19.38 9.00
CA ARG A 293 -9.94 -20.25 8.05
C ARG A 293 -10.47 -20.07 6.62
N GLU A 294 -11.76 -19.78 6.49
CA GLU A 294 -12.47 -19.67 5.22
C GLU A 294 -12.20 -18.32 4.54
N ALA A 295 -12.26 -17.22 5.30
CA ALA A 295 -12.11 -15.88 4.73
C ALA A 295 -10.64 -15.45 4.61
N PHE A 296 -9.79 -15.85 5.56
CA PHE A 296 -8.41 -15.38 5.68
C PHE A 296 -7.48 -16.51 6.14
N PRO A 297 -7.33 -17.61 5.36
CA PRO A 297 -6.62 -18.82 5.79
C PRO A 297 -5.19 -18.56 6.28
N GLU A 298 -4.44 -17.71 5.61
CA GLU A 298 -3.06 -17.37 5.98
C GLU A 298 -2.99 -16.58 7.29
N GLN A 299 -3.81 -15.53 7.40
CA GLN A 299 -3.84 -14.67 8.58
C GLN A 299 -4.42 -15.42 9.79
N TRP A 300 -5.40 -16.31 9.58
CA TRP A 300 -5.91 -17.23 10.60
C TRP A 300 -4.79 -18.15 11.08
N ALA A 301 -4.07 -18.83 10.18
CA ALA A 301 -2.99 -19.75 10.54
C ALA A 301 -1.87 -19.04 11.33
N MET A 302 -1.47 -17.84 10.89
CA MET A 302 -0.50 -17.02 11.61
C MET A 302 -0.99 -16.65 13.01
N THR A 303 -2.26 -16.23 13.15
CA THR A 303 -2.84 -15.84 14.44
C THR A 303 -2.99 -17.05 15.37
N GLN A 304 -3.39 -18.21 14.85
CA GLN A 304 -3.45 -19.47 15.59
C GLN A 304 -2.06 -19.90 16.09
N ASN A 305 -1.03 -19.79 15.26
CA ASN A 305 0.33 -20.08 15.68
C ASN A 305 0.79 -19.17 16.82
N ASN A 306 0.50 -17.86 16.73
CA ASN A 306 0.81 -16.91 17.80
C ASN A 306 0.05 -17.23 19.09
N LEU A 307 -1.23 -17.61 18.98
CA LEU A 307 -2.04 -18.04 20.12
C LEU A 307 -1.49 -19.33 20.75
N GLY A 308 -1.10 -20.31 19.95
CA GLY A 308 -0.47 -21.56 20.42
C GLY A 308 0.85 -21.30 21.15
N LEU A 309 1.69 -20.39 20.63
CA LEU A 309 2.92 -19.95 21.30
C LEU A 309 2.62 -19.24 22.62
N ALA A 310 1.58 -18.41 22.68
CA ALA A 310 1.17 -17.76 23.92
C ALA A 310 0.69 -18.78 24.96
N TYR A 311 -0.12 -19.77 24.56
CA TYR A 311 -0.53 -20.87 25.44
C TYR A 311 0.63 -21.75 25.91
N LYS A 312 1.57 -22.07 25.03
CA LYS A 312 2.78 -22.82 25.41
C LYS A 312 3.59 -22.07 26.48
N ASN A 313 3.67 -20.74 26.35
CA ASN A 313 4.41 -19.89 27.29
C ASN A 313 3.59 -19.49 28.52
N ARG A 314 2.28 -19.80 28.54
CA ARG A 314 1.37 -19.56 29.65
C ARG A 314 1.84 -20.41 30.83
N ILE A 315 2.58 -19.76 31.72
CA ILE A 315 2.97 -20.39 32.98
C ILE A 315 1.70 -20.49 33.81
N THR A 316 1.12 -21.69 33.90
CA THR A 316 0.14 -22.01 34.93
C THR A 316 0.87 -22.00 36.27
N GLY A 317 0.95 -20.83 36.90
CA GLY A 317 1.40 -20.69 38.27
C GLY A 317 0.23 -20.90 39.21
N GLN A 318 0.11 -22.13 39.70
CA GLN A 318 -0.68 -22.60 40.86
C GLN A 318 -2.20 -22.40 40.83
#